data_AF-A0A7S0PLU5-F1
#
_entry.id   AF-A0A7S0PLU5-F1
#
_cell.length_a   1.000
_cell.length_b   1.000
_cell.length_c   1.000
_cell.angle_alpha   90.00
_cell.angle_beta   90.00
_cell.angle_gamma   90.00
#
_symmetry.space_group_name_H-M   'P 1'
#
loop_
_entity.id
_entity.type
_entity.pdbx_description
1 polymer ?
#
loop_
_entity_poly.entity_id
_entity_poly.type
_entity_poly.pdbx_seq_one_letter_code
_entity_poly.pdbx_strand_id
1 'polypeptide(L)'
;GDLASGWTEIQRLLGTGSANQYFGDRTAVQGDTIAISQNRQNAVRVYSRTTPGDLTSTFQQVVYLQATDSVSGDSFGAGMSISGDTMVVGASGHDSVIGSTQQSDSGAAYVFRRNTPGDPTSTWTEVVKLTASDGVASGRFGKLVSLDGDTVAIAATKDDSGSLAGAVYVFTRNSPGELTSNWTQV
;
A
#
# COMPACT_ATOMS: atom_id res chain seq x y z
N GLY A 1 38.54 5.82 3.42
CA GLY A 1 37.82 6.18 2.18
C GLY A 1 36.42 6.51 2.59
N ASP A 2 35.99 7.74 2.35
CA ASP A 2 34.72 8.28 2.85
C ASP A 2 33.55 7.67 2.08
N LEU A 3 32.58 7.08 2.78
CA LEU A 3 31.43 6.37 2.22
C LEU A 3 30.34 7.32 1.69
N ALA A 4 30.60 8.63 1.69
CA ALA A 4 29.63 9.65 1.34
C ALA A 4 29.56 10.01 -0.17
N SER A 5 30.42 9.47 -1.05
CA SER A 5 30.58 10.00 -2.42
C SER A 5 29.72 9.32 -3.52
N GLY A 6 28.77 8.45 -3.17
CA GLY A 6 28.00 7.65 -4.15
C GLY A 6 26.52 8.00 -4.30
N TRP A 7 25.98 8.90 -3.47
CA TRP A 7 24.57 9.25 -3.47
C TRP A 7 24.37 10.68 -4.00
N THR A 8 23.54 10.82 -5.02
CA THR A 8 23.19 12.11 -5.61
C THR A 8 21.68 12.32 -5.49
N GLU A 9 21.28 13.46 -4.94
CA GLU A 9 19.88 13.89 -5.04
C GLU A 9 19.59 14.31 -6.48
N ILE A 10 18.75 13.53 -7.18
CA ILE A 10 18.37 13.81 -8.57
C ILE A 10 17.08 14.62 -8.70
N GLN A 11 16.24 14.60 -7.65
CA GLN A 11 14.94 15.26 -7.66
C GLN A 11 14.36 15.35 -6.24
N ARG A 12 13.64 16.45 -5.97
CA ARG A 12 12.73 16.57 -4.83
C ARG A 12 11.28 16.46 -5.29
N LEU A 13 10.57 15.41 -4.86
CA LEU A 13 9.14 15.24 -5.12
C LEU A 13 8.32 15.99 -4.07
N LEU A 14 7.38 16.81 -4.51
CA LEU A 14 6.52 17.61 -3.64
C LEU A 14 5.05 17.29 -3.94
N GLY A 15 4.23 17.20 -2.89
CA GLY A 15 2.78 17.25 -3.05
C GLY A 15 2.35 18.61 -3.60
N THR A 16 1.35 18.66 -4.47
CA THR A 16 0.81 19.92 -5.01
C THR A 16 -0.55 20.26 -4.38
N GLY A 17 -0.74 21.51 -3.96
CA GLY A 17 -2.01 22.04 -3.42
C GLY A 17 -2.02 22.30 -1.90
N SER A 18 -2.96 23.14 -1.45
CA SER A 18 -3.04 23.72 -0.09
C SER A 18 -3.62 22.79 1.00
N ALA A 19 -3.80 21.50 0.74
CA ALA A 19 -4.30 20.54 1.73
C ALA A 19 -3.47 19.24 1.78
N ASN A 20 -2.16 19.32 1.50
CA ASN A 20 -1.17 18.23 1.51
C ASN A 20 -0.93 17.63 2.91
N GLN A 21 -1.99 17.11 3.53
CA GLN A 21 -1.90 16.46 4.81
C GLN A 21 -1.10 15.15 4.64
N TYR A 22 0.17 15.21 5.00
CA TYR A 22 1.11 14.08 5.11
C TYR A 22 1.50 13.40 3.78
N PHE A 23 1.75 14.19 2.71
CA PHE A 23 2.46 13.65 1.56
C PHE A 23 3.84 13.13 1.99
N GLY A 24 4.13 11.87 1.68
CA GLY A 24 5.38 11.23 2.10
C GLY A 24 5.29 10.49 3.43
N ASP A 25 4.10 10.34 4.03
CA ASP A 25 3.90 9.57 5.27
C ASP A 25 4.42 8.12 5.13
N ARG A 26 4.14 7.50 3.98
CA ARG A 26 4.72 6.23 3.54
C ARG A 26 5.27 6.35 2.14
N THR A 27 6.38 5.66 1.91
CA THR A 27 6.97 5.49 0.59
C THR A 27 7.27 4.02 0.34
N ALA A 28 7.17 3.62 -0.92
CA ALA A 28 7.60 2.32 -1.40
C ALA A 28 8.29 2.53 -2.77
N VAL A 29 9.37 1.80 -3.03
CA VAL A 29 10.13 1.92 -4.26
C VAL A 29 10.53 0.54 -4.77
N GLN A 30 10.39 0.34 -6.07
CA GLN A 30 10.98 -0.80 -6.77
C GLN A 30 11.34 -0.39 -8.20
N GLY A 31 12.63 -0.54 -8.54
CA GLY A 31 13.15 -0.17 -9.85
C GLY A 31 12.79 1.27 -10.23
N ASP A 32 11.95 1.39 -11.26
CA ASP A 32 11.52 2.67 -11.84
C ASP A 32 10.18 3.17 -11.31
N THR A 33 9.66 2.61 -10.22
CA THR A 33 8.37 2.98 -9.63
C THR A 33 8.54 3.42 -8.18
N ILE A 34 7.98 4.59 -7.84
CA ILE A 34 7.86 5.08 -6.47
C ILE A 34 6.38 5.28 -6.17
N ALA A 35 5.90 4.76 -5.05
CA ALA A 35 4.59 5.05 -4.49
C ALA A 35 4.72 5.92 -3.25
N ILE A 36 3.89 6.95 -3.11
CA ILE A 36 3.94 7.91 -2.02
C ILE A 36 2.52 8.13 -1.49
N SER A 37 2.30 7.89 -0.21
CA SER A 37 0.98 8.11 0.39
C SER A 37 0.72 9.58 0.75
N GLN A 38 -0.57 9.89 0.79
CA GLN A 38 -1.17 11.14 1.28
C GLN A 38 -2.26 10.72 2.27
N ASN A 39 -1.86 10.15 3.41
CA ASN A 39 -2.71 9.35 4.30
C ASN A 39 -4.04 10.04 4.69
N ARG A 40 -4.03 11.34 4.99
CA ARG A 40 -5.25 12.09 5.34
C ARG A 40 -6.13 12.49 4.15
N GLN A 41 -5.68 12.25 2.92
CA GLN A 41 -6.49 12.34 1.70
C GLN A 41 -6.97 10.96 1.21
N ASN A 42 -6.66 9.89 1.95
CA ASN A 42 -6.95 8.51 1.55
C ASN A 42 -6.44 8.19 0.14
N ALA A 43 -5.19 8.57 -0.15
CA ALA A 43 -4.65 8.43 -1.50
C ALA A 43 -3.18 8.03 -1.53
N VAL A 44 -2.79 7.39 -2.63
CA VAL A 44 -1.41 7.10 -3.00
C VAL A 44 -1.13 7.66 -4.38
N ARG A 45 -0.01 8.36 -4.52
CA ARG A 45 0.51 8.81 -5.83
C ARG A 45 1.60 7.86 -6.27
N VAL A 46 1.52 7.39 -7.51
CA VAL A 46 2.55 6.56 -8.13
C VAL A 46 3.30 7.39 -9.15
N TYR A 47 4.62 7.31 -9.07
CA TYR A 47 5.56 8.00 -9.93
C TYR A 47 6.41 6.98 -10.69
N SER A 48 6.70 7.31 -11.94
CA SER A 48 7.55 6.51 -12.82
C SER A 48 8.78 7.29 -13.22
N ARG A 49 9.91 6.60 -13.28
CA ARG A 49 11.14 7.18 -13.81
C ARG A 49 10.91 7.61 -15.26
N THR A 50 11.33 8.83 -15.59
CA THR A 50 11.13 9.45 -16.90
C THR A 50 11.93 8.75 -17.99
N THR A 51 13.10 8.20 -17.65
CA THR A 51 13.89 7.31 -18.52
C THR A 51 14.18 6.00 -17.77
N PRO A 52 13.43 4.92 -18.04
CA PRO A 52 13.60 3.64 -17.36
C PRO A 52 15.06 3.16 -17.34
N GLY A 53 15.53 2.72 -16.17
CA GLY A 53 16.91 2.28 -15.93
C GLY A 53 17.97 3.38 -15.77
N ASP A 54 17.69 4.63 -16.14
CA ASP A 54 18.64 5.74 -15.97
C ASP A 54 18.52 6.35 -14.57
N LEU A 55 19.44 5.98 -13.67
CA LEU A 55 19.47 6.46 -12.30
C LEU A 55 19.66 7.99 -12.15
N THR A 56 20.04 8.70 -13.20
CA THR A 56 20.18 10.16 -13.20
C THR A 56 18.89 10.88 -13.63
N SER A 57 17.96 10.16 -14.26
CA SER A 57 16.69 10.73 -14.71
C SER A 57 15.69 10.91 -13.56
N THR A 58 14.80 11.88 -13.72
CA THR A 58 13.78 12.25 -12.74
C THR A 58 12.56 11.32 -12.78
N PHE A 59 11.62 11.51 -11.86
CA PHE A 59 10.34 10.83 -11.78
C PHE A 59 9.18 11.79 -12.13
N GLN A 60 8.15 11.24 -12.75
CA GLN A 60 6.89 11.92 -13.04
C GLN A 60 5.72 11.16 -12.45
N GLN A 61 4.70 11.86 -11.94
CA GLN A 61 3.49 11.21 -11.44
C GLN A 61 2.71 10.61 -12.61
N VAL A 62 2.35 9.34 -12.52
CA VAL A 62 1.59 8.63 -13.55
C VAL A 62 0.20 8.19 -13.07
N VAL A 63 0.02 7.96 -11.76
CA VAL A 63 -1.24 7.43 -11.22
C VAL A 63 -1.57 8.07 -9.87
N TYR A 64 -2.86 8.22 -9.61
CA TYR A 64 -3.45 8.57 -8.32
C TYR A 64 -4.41 7.45 -7.93
N LEU A 65 -4.13 6.78 -6.80
CA LEU A 65 -4.85 5.62 -6.30
C LEU A 65 -5.67 5.98 -5.07
N GLN A 66 -6.90 5.46 -5.04
CA GLN A 66 -7.78 5.42 -3.89
C GLN A 66 -8.42 4.04 -3.84
N ALA A 67 -8.78 3.56 -2.64
CA ALA A 67 -9.63 2.38 -2.53
C ALA A 67 -11.01 2.65 -3.14
N THR A 68 -11.57 1.64 -3.80
CA THR A 68 -12.88 1.76 -4.49
C THR A 68 -14.04 2.13 -3.57
N ASP A 69 -13.97 1.70 -2.31
CA ASP A 69 -14.94 1.98 -1.25
C ASP A 69 -14.41 2.96 -0.19
N SER A 70 -13.40 3.76 -0.54
CA SER A 70 -12.77 4.68 0.41
C SER A 70 -13.73 5.75 0.92
N VAL A 71 -13.76 5.91 2.24
CA VAL A 71 -14.47 7.00 2.92
C VAL A 71 -13.53 7.83 3.79
N SER A 72 -13.93 9.06 4.11
CA SER A 72 -13.16 9.96 4.96
C SER A 72 -12.87 9.32 6.32
N GLY A 73 -11.59 9.20 6.69
CA GLY A 73 -11.16 8.58 7.94
C GLY A 73 -10.45 7.23 7.77
N ASP A 74 -10.63 6.56 6.63
CA ASP A 74 -10.07 5.23 6.35
C ASP A 74 -8.55 5.12 6.44
N SER A 75 -7.85 6.26 6.34
CA SER A 75 -6.39 6.33 6.39
C SER A 75 -5.75 5.46 5.31
N PHE A 76 -6.32 5.47 4.10
CA PHE A 76 -5.76 4.74 2.96
C PHE A 76 -4.36 5.27 2.63
N GLY A 77 -3.38 4.37 2.56
CA GLY A 77 -1.97 4.70 2.50
C GLY A 77 -1.23 4.64 3.85
N ALA A 78 -1.87 4.14 4.91
CA ALA A 78 -1.25 3.96 6.23
C ALA A 78 -0.14 2.89 6.25
N GLY A 79 -0.35 1.80 5.51
CA GLY A 79 0.65 0.78 5.18
C GLY A 79 0.81 0.67 3.67
N MET A 80 2.02 0.39 3.18
CA MET A 80 2.25 0.28 1.74
C MET A 80 3.49 -0.55 1.44
N SER A 81 3.39 -1.43 0.44
CA SER A 81 4.52 -2.20 -0.08
C SER A 81 4.30 -2.52 -1.57
N ILE A 82 5.39 -2.69 -2.32
CA ILE A 82 5.38 -3.01 -3.76
C ILE A 82 6.35 -4.17 -4.03
N SER A 83 5.92 -5.13 -4.84
CA SER A 83 6.72 -6.26 -5.32
C SER A 83 6.27 -6.62 -6.74
N GLY A 84 7.20 -6.56 -7.70
CA GLY A 84 6.92 -6.71 -9.12
C GLY A 84 5.81 -5.77 -9.59
N ASP A 85 4.75 -6.36 -10.14
CA ASP A 85 3.54 -5.70 -10.65
C ASP A 85 2.38 -5.72 -9.64
N THR A 86 2.69 -5.94 -8.35
CA THR A 86 1.72 -5.97 -7.24
C THR A 86 2.08 -4.89 -6.22
N MET A 87 1.07 -4.13 -5.79
CA MET A 87 1.18 -3.17 -4.71
C MET A 87 0.09 -3.47 -3.68
N VAL A 88 0.41 -3.43 -2.40
CA VAL A 88 -0.59 -3.56 -1.33
C VAL A 88 -0.59 -2.28 -0.52
N VAL A 89 -1.78 -1.69 -0.36
CA VAL A 89 -2.01 -0.44 0.35
C VAL A 89 -3.01 -0.65 1.46
N GLY A 90 -2.64 -0.34 2.68
CA GLY A 90 -3.49 -0.46 3.86
C GLY A 90 -4.33 0.79 4.14
N ALA A 91 -5.52 0.56 4.68
CA ALA A 91 -6.47 1.55 5.15
C ALA A 91 -6.87 1.21 6.60
N SER A 92 -6.03 1.63 7.55
CA SER A 92 -6.15 1.18 8.94
C SER A 92 -7.33 1.77 9.71
N GLY A 93 -8.04 2.74 9.15
CA GLY A 93 -9.28 3.28 9.70
C GLY A 93 -10.53 2.78 8.99
N HIS A 94 -10.41 1.84 8.06
CA HIS A 94 -11.55 1.37 7.31
C HIS A 94 -12.49 0.51 8.16
N ASP A 95 -13.79 0.71 7.94
CA ASP A 95 -14.86 -0.01 8.61
C ASP A 95 -15.19 -1.31 7.85
N SER A 96 -14.72 -2.46 8.33
CA SER A 96 -14.96 -3.76 7.69
C SER A 96 -16.14 -4.53 8.31
N VAL A 97 -16.81 -5.35 7.50
CA VAL A 97 -17.81 -6.32 7.95
C VAL A 97 -17.13 -7.67 8.15
N ILE A 98 -17.11 -8.16 9.39
CA ILE A 98 -16.56 -9.48 9.74
C ILE A 98 -17.71 -10.39 10.15
N GLY A 99 -17.94 -11.46 9.37
CA GLY A 99 -19.15 -12.28 9.48
C GLY A 99 -20.39 -11.46 9.13
N SER A 100 -21.30 -11.29 10.09
CA SER A 100 -22.50 -10.46 9.95
C SER A 100 -22.44 -9.15 10.74
N THR A 101 -21.26 -8.72 11.18
CA THR A 101 -21.10 -7.62 12.13
C THR A 101 -20.19 -6.55 11.56
N GLN A 102 -20.63 -5.29 11.63
CA GLN A 102 -19.79 -4.14 11.31
C GLN A 102 -18.77 -3.93 12.43
N GLN A 103 -17.49 -3.80 12.08
CA GLN A 103 -16.41 -3.52 13.01
C GLN A 103 -15.77 -2.19 12.63
N SER A 104 -16.08 -1.15 13.40
CA SER A 104 -15.53 0.19 13.13
C SER A 104 -14.02 0.22 13.33
N ASP A 105 -13.28 0.89 12.45
CA ASP A 105 -11.82 1.01 12.48
C ASP A 105 -11.08 -0.34 12.55
N SER A 106 -11.72 -1.43 12.12
CA SER A 106 -11.08 -2.76 12.06
C SER A 106 -9.95 -2.80 11.04
N GLY A 107 -10.06 -1.97 10.00
CA GLY A 107 -9.08 -1.77 8.96
C GLY A 107 -9.26 -2.72 7.77
N ALA A 108 -8.58 -2.37 6.68
CA ALA A 108 -8.51 -3.16 5.45
C ALA A 108 -7.15 -2.97 4.76
N ALA A 109 -6.85 -3.83 3.79
CA ALA A 109 -5.77 -3.61 2.84
C ALA A 109 -6.23 -3.95 1.43
N TYR A 110 -5.72 -3.23 0.44
CA TYR A 110 -6.15 -3.31 -0.95
C TYR A 110 -4.96 -3.70 -1.80
N VAL A 111 -5.14 -4.74 -2.61
CA VAL A 111 -4.14 -5.24 -3.55
C VAL A 111 -4.43 -4.60 -4.90
N PHE A 112 -3.43 -3.91 -5.43
CA PHE A 112 -3.44 -3.33 -6.76
C PHE A 112 -2.49 -4.11 -7.66
N ARG A 113 -2.93 -4.32 -8.90
CA ARG A 113 -2.12 -4.93 -9.95
C ARG A 113 -1.86 -3.91 -11.06
N ARG A 114 -0.64 -3.88 -11.57
CA ARG A 114 -0.31 -3.13 -12.78
C ARG A 114 -0.97 -3.75 -14.01
N ASN A 115 -1.65 -2.95 -14.81
CA ASN A 115 -2.43 -3.44 -15.94
C ASN A 115 -1.58 -4.03 -17.06
N THR A 116 -0.41 -3.45 -17.29
CA THR A 116 0.60 -3.99 -18.21
C THR A 116 1.85 -4.38 -17.40
N PRO A 117 2.09 -5.68 -17.16
CA PRO A 117 3.25 -6.15 -16.40
C PRO A 117 4.56 -5.57 -16.93
N GLY A 118 5.43 -5.11 -16.02
CA GLY A 118 6.74 -4.55 -16.33
C GLY A 118 6.76 -3.12 -16.90
N ASP A 119 5.63 -2.55 -17.32
CA ASP A 119 5.58 -1.17 -17.82
C ASP A 119 5.43 -0.18 -16.66
N PRO A 120 6.47 0.58 -16.28
CA PRO A 120 6.40 1.47 -15.13
C PRO A 120 5.37 2.58 -15.31
N THR A 121 4.94 2.89 -16.54
CA THR A 121 3.95 3.94 -16.83
C THR A 121 2.50 3.44 -16.87
N SER A 122 2.30 2.12 -16.78
CA SER A 122 0.97 1.52 -16.82
C SER A 122 0.13 1.87 -15.59
N THR A 123 -1.18 1.91 -15.80
CA THR A 123 -2.15 2.13 -14.72
C THR A 123 -2.24 0.90 -13.82
N TRP A 124 -2.86 1.08 -12.66
CA TRP A 124 -3.07 0.02 -11.68
C TRP A 124 -4.55 -0.16 -11.41
N THR A 125 -4.95 -1.40 -11.14
CA THR A 125 -6.34 -1.77 -10.84
C THR A 125 -6.38 -2.48 -9.49
N GLU A 126 -7.30 -2.07 -8.63
CA GLU A 126 -7.63 -2.79 -7.40
C GLU A 126 -8.22 -4.15 -7.77
N VAL A 127 -7.62 -5.23 -7.27
CA VAL A 127 -8.04 -6.60 -7.59
C VAL A 127 -8.58 -7.35 -6.38
N VAL A 128 -8.16 -6.98 -5.16
CA VAL A 128 -8.59 -7.66 -3.93
C VAL A 128 -8.63 -6.68 -2.77
N LYS A 129 -9.64 -6.80 -1.91
CA LYS A 129 -9.68 -6.23 -0.57
C LYS A 129 -9.46 -7.34 0.45
N LEU A 130 -8.51 -7.14 1.35
CA LEU A 130 -8.13 -8.03 2.45
C LEU A 130 -8.60 -7.42 3.77
N THR A 131 -9.12 -8.27 4.66
CA THR A 131 -9.55 -7.93 6.02
C THR A 131 -9.08 -9.01 6.97
N ALA A 132 -8.89 -8.69 8.25
CA ALA A 132 -8.64 -9.70 9.29
C ALA A 132 -9.83 -10.66 9.39
N SER A 133 -9.57 -11.98 9.41
CA SER A 133 -10.61 -13.02 9.52
C SER A 133 -11.46 -12.93 10.79
N ASP A 134 -10.83 -12.47 11.87
CA ASP A 134 -11.36 -12.31 13.22
C ASP A 134 -11.24 -10.85 13.68
N GLY A 135 -11.19 -9.92 12.73
CA GLY A 135 -10.95 -8.51 12.99
C GLY A 135 -11.93 -7.93 14.00
N VAL A 136 -11.39 -7.16 14.95
CA VAL A 136 -12.15 -6.48 15.99
C VAL A 136 -12.27 -4.98 15.72
N ALA A 137 -13.25 -4.33 16.34
CA ALA A 137 -13.36 -2.88 16.34
C ALA A 137 -12.04 -2.25 16.82
N SER A 138 -11.57 -1.22 16.10
CA SER A 138 -10.28 -0.56 16.32
C SER A 138 -9.04 -1.46 16.19
N GLY A 139 -9.13 -2.64 15.55
CA GLY A 139 -7.98 -3.55 15.34
C GLY A 139 -6.85 -2.96 14.48
N ARG A 140 -7.16 -1.98 13.61
CA ARG A 140 -6.20 -1.28 12.73
C ARG A 140 -5.44 -2.21 11.77
N PHE A 141 -6.11 -3.21 11.20
CA PHE A 141 -5.56 -4.01 10.10
C PHE A 141 -5.12 -3.12 8.93
N GLY A 142 -3.99 -3.41 8.30
CA GLY A 142 -3.46 -2.60 7.21
C GLY A 142 -2.58 -1.43 7.67
N LYS A 143 -2.30 -1.28 8.97
CA LYS A 143 -1.44 -0.18 9.44
C LYS A 143 0.02 -0.30 8.99
N LEU A 144 0.51 -1.53 8.86
CA LEU A 144 1.80 -1.85 8.25
C LEU A 144 1.58 -3.00 7.28
N VAL A 145 2.31 -2.97 6.17
CA VAL A 145 2.24 -3.96 5.11
C VAL A 145 3.66 -4.25 4.65
N SER A 146 4.00 -5.53 4.54
CA SER A 146 5.21 -6.02 3.88
C SER A 146 4.79 -7.04 2.83
N LEU A 147 5.30 -6.90 1.62
CA LEU A 147 5.02 -7.77 0.48
C LEU A 147 6.35 -8.28 -0.07
N ASP A 148 6.45 -9.59 -0.26
CA ASP A 148 7.54 -10.24 -0.99
C ASP A 148 6.93 -11.27 -1.94
N GLY A 149 7.14 -11.07 -3.25
CA GLY A 149 6.47 -11.83 -4.32
C GLY A 149 4.98 -12.05 -4.07
N ASP A 150 4.64 -13.30 -3.72
CA ASP A 150 3.28 -13.80 -3.53
C ASP A 150 2.87 -13.94 -2.05
N THR A 151 3.65 -13.39 -1.11
CA THR A 151 3.37 -13.41 0.33
C THR A 151 3.26 -11.99 0.87
N VAL A 152 2.17 -11.69 1.58
CA VAL A 152 1.97 -10.41 2.25
C VAL A 152 1.75 -10.61 3.74
N ALA A 153 2.45 -9.82 4.55
CA ALA A 153 2.24 -9.72 5.99
C ALA A 153 1.61 -8.35 6.31
N ILE A 154 0.50 -8.37 7.05
CA ILE A 154 -0.30 -7.19 7.35
C ILE A 154 -0.50 -7.08 8.85
N ALA A 155 -0.08 -5.96 9.44
CA ALA A 155 -0.24 -5.73 10.86
C ALA A 155 -1.63 -5.16 11.20
N ALA A 156 -2.22 -5.70 12.25
CA ALA A 156 -3.37 -5.17 12.97
C ALA A 156 -2.92 -4.79 14.39
N THR A 157 -2.31 -3.62 14.52
CA THR A 157 -1.51 -3.26 15.72
C THR A 157 -2.31 -3.07 17.00
N LYS A 158 -3.63 -3.09 16.93
CA LYS A 158 -4.54 -2.92 18.07
C LYS A 158 -5.51 -4.09 18.18
N ASP A 159 -5.24 -5.16 17.44
CA ASP A 159 -6.04 -6.38 17.46
C ASP A 159 -5.72 -7.19 18.72
N ASP A 160 -6.70 -7.26 19.61
CA ASP A 160 -6.96 -8.35 20.57
C ASP A 160 -8.21 -7.92 21.38
N SER A 161 -8.99 -8.90 21.79
CA SER A 161 -10.11 -8.93 22.73
C SER A 161 -9.83 -8.32 24.13
N GLY A 162 -9.15 -7.17 24.22
CA GLY A 162 -9.02 -6.36 25.44
C GLY A 162 -7.60 -5.94 25.81
N SER A 163 -6.55 -6.47 25.16
CA SER A 163 -5.16 -6.19 25.56
C SER A 163 -4.36 -5.28 24.61
N LEU A 164 -4.89 -4.96 23.42
CA LEU A 164 -4.16 -4.23 22.36
C LEU A 164 -2.80 -4.86 22.00
N ALA A 165 -2.64 -6.18 22.21
CA ALA A 165 -1.39 -6.90 21.93
C ALA A 165 -0.97 -6.83 20.45
N GLY A 166 -1.94 -6.68 19.56
CA GLY A 166 -1.74 -6.62 18.12
C GLY A 166 -1.62 -8.02 17.51
N ALA A 167 -1.92 -8.11 16.22
CA ALA A 167 -1.78 -9.31 15.42
C ALA A 167 -1.08 -9.02 14.09
N VAL A 168 -0.55 -10.07 13.46
CA VAL A 168 -0.03 -10.03 12.09
C VAL A 168 -0.71 -11.13 11.31
N TYR A 169 -1.30 -10.75 10.19
CA TYR A 169 -2.00 -11.65 9.27
C TYR A 169 -1.12 -11.87 8.05
N VAL A 170 -0.92 -13.12 7.68
CA VAL A 170 -0.16 -13.49 6.50
C VAL A 170 -1.11 -14.04 5.44
N PHE A 171 -0.98 -13.53 4.22
CA PHE A 171 -1.73 -14.03 3.07
C PHE A 171 -0.77 -14.48 1.98
N THR A 172 -1.14 -15.55 1.29
CA THR A 172 -0.45 -16.01 0.09
C THR A 172 -1.39 -16.00 -1.10
N ARG A 173 -0.84 -15.70 -2.27
CA ARG A 173 -1.58 -15.85 -3.53
C ARG A 173 -1.92 -17.31 -3.79
N ASN A 174 -3.16 -17.59 -4.21
CA ASN A 174 -3.67 -18.94 -4.41
C ASN A 174 -2.95 -19.69 -5.55
N SER A 175 -2.54 -18.96 -6.59
CA SER A 175 -1.72 -19.48 -7.68
C SER A 175 -0.45 -18.63 -7.80
N PRO A 176 0.71 -19.12 -7.35
CA PRO A 176 1.96 -18.38 -7.41
C PRO A 176 2.26 -17.84 -8.82
N GLY A 177 2.70 -16.60 -8.92
CA GLY A 177 2.98 -15.92 -10.19
C GLY A 177 1.77 -15.48 -11.01
N GLU A 178 0.57 -16.01 -10.74
CA GLU A 178 -0.64 -15.67 -11.49
C GLU A 178 -1.31 -14.41 -10.92
N LEU A 179 -1.01 -13.26 -11.51
CA LEU A 179 -1.45 -11.95 -11.02
C LEU A 179 -2.99 -11.77 -10.99
N THR A 180 -3.77 -12.70 -11.53
CA THR A 180 -5.25 -12.71 -11.51
C THR A 180 -5.84 -13.56 -10.40
N SER A 181 -5.03 -14.35 -9.68
CA SER A 181 -5.53 -15.28 -8.67
C SER A 181 -5.84 -14.58 -7.34
N ASN A 182 -6.81 -15.15 -6.63
CA ASN A 182 -7.22 -14.69 -5.30
C ASN A 182 -6.12 -14.97 -4.26
N TRP A 183 -6.30 -14.43 -3.05
CA TRP A 183 -5.38 -14.60 -1.92
C TRP A 183 -6.07 -15.36 -0.79
N THR A 184 -5.33 -16.21 -0.09
CA THR A 184 -5.80 -16.95 1.10
C THR A 184 -4.93 -16.59 2.29
N GLN A 185 -5.56 -16.43 3.45
CA GLN A 185 -4.87 -16.27 4.71
C GLN A 185 -4.29 -17.62 5.15
N VAL A 186 -3.00 -17.66 5.51
CA VAL A 186 -2.33 -18.89 5.96
C VAL A 186 -2.32 -19.04 7.48
#